data_AF-A0A2S2PCB0-F1
#
_entry.id   AF-A0A2S2PCB0-F1
#
_cell.length_a   1.000
_cell.length_b   1.000
_cell.length_c   1.000
_cell.angle_alpha   90.00
_cell.angle_beta   90.00
_cell.angle_gamma   90.00
#
_symmetry.space_group_name_H-M   'P 1'
#
loop_
_entity.id
_entity.type
_entity.pdbx_description
1 polymer ?
#
loop_
_entity_poly.entity_id
_entity_poly.type
_entity_poly.pdbx_seq_one_letter_code
_entity_poly.pdbx_strand_id
1 'polypeptide(L)'
;MVITCWAYLRFIKGEQATLPGGINSFIHTIMYFYYFLAALGPQMQPYLWWKRYLTRMQIIQFVIVLLWYIGLVCFNCDYPKIYIYYMFANVTLFLYLFSLFYKK
;
A
#
# COMPACT_ATOMS: atom_id res chain seq x y z
N MET A 1 1.97 -10.06 -2.08
CA MET A 1 1.60 -9.20 -3.22
C MET A 1 1.74 -9.91 -4.56
N VAL A 2 2.89 -10.52 -4.92
CA VAL A 2 3.05 -11.12 -6.27
C VAL A 2 2.09 -12.29 -6.54
N ILE A 3 2.05 -13.29 -5.64
CA ILE A 3 1.17 -14.47 -5.79
C ILE A 3 -0.32 -14.06 -5.76
N THR A 4 -0.67 -13.12 -4.89
CA THR A 4 -2.05 -12.62 -4.73
C THR A 4 -2.50 -11.77 -5.92
N CYS A 5 -1.58 -11.04 -6.55
CA CYS A 5 -1.84 -10.28 -7.77
C CYS A 5 -2.05 -11.21 -8.97
N TRP A 6 -1.22 -12.25 -9.10
CA TRP A 6 -1.40 -13.27 -10.13
C TRP A 6 -2.76 -13.99 -10.01
N ALA A 7 -3.13 -14.40 -8.79
CA ALA A 7 -4.43 -15.02 -8.54
C ALA A 7 -5.59 -14.06 -8.85
N TYR A 8 -5.46 -12.78 -8.50
CA TYR A 8 -6.47 -11.76 -8.81
C TYR A 8 -6.71 -11.58 -10.31
N LEU A 9 -5.62 -11.39 -11.07
CA LEU A 9 -5.66 -11.19 -12.52
C LEU A 9 -6.20 -12.43 -13.24
N ARG A 10 -5.93 -13.62 -12.71
CA ARG A 10 -6.39 -14.87 -13.32
C ARG A 10 -7.85 -15.19 -13.04
N PHE A 11 -8.32 -15.00 -11.80
CA PHE A 11 -9.61 -15.53 -11.35
C PHE A 11 -10.72 -14.49 -11.23
N ILE A 12 -10.39 -13.24 -10.87
CA ILE A 12 -11.42 -12.26 -10.48
C ILE A 12 -11.59 -11.18 -11.54
N LYS A 13 -10.52 -10.79 -12.24
CA LYS A 13 -10.53 -9.81 -13.36
C LYS A 13 -11.35 -8.54 -13.06
N GLY A 14 -11.45 -8.14 -11.80
CA GLY A 14 -12.19 -6.95 -11.40
C GLY A 14 -11.36 -5.68 -11.55
N GLU A 15 -12.03 -4.56 -11.74
CA GLU A 15 -11.41 -3.23 -11.82
C GLU A 15 -11.21 -2.60 -10.43
N GLN A 16 -11.84 -3.17 -9.41
CA GLN A 16 -11.88 -2.60 -8.06
C GLN A 16 -10.52 -2.57 -7.34
N ALA A 17 -9.54 -3.38 -7.78
CA ALA A 17 -8.18 -3.31 -7.26
C ALA A 17 -7.26 -2.35 -8.04
N THR A 18 -7.72 -1.77 -9.16
CA THR A 18 -6.91 -0.84 -9.98
C THR A 18 -6.61 0.45 -9.20
N LEU A 19 -7.59 1.00 -8.49
CA LEU A 19 -7.41 2.20 -7.66
C LEU A 19 -6.42 2.01 -6.50
N PRO A 20 -6.60 1.01 -5.60
CA PRO A 20 -5.63 0.79 -4.53
C PRO A 20 -4.24 0.38 -5.07
N GLY A 21 -4.18 -0.30 -6.22
CA GLY A 21 -2.94 -0.57 -6.94
C GLY A 21 -2.24 0.70 -7.43
N GLY A 22 -2.99 1.63 -8.04
CA GLY A 22 -2.45 2.90 -8.53
C GLY A 22 -1.93 3.81 -7.42
N ILE A 23 -2.66 3.92 -6.31
CA ILE A 23 -2.20 4.69 -5.13
C ILE A 23 -0.89 4.09 -4.59
N ASN A 24 -0.82 2.76 -4.47
CA ASN A 24 0.40 2.08 -4.04
C ASN A 24 1.57 2.40 -4.97
N SER A 25 1.39 2.22 -6.29
CA SER A 25 2.43 2.55 -7.28
C SER A 25 2.93 3.99 -7.16
N PHE A 26 2.04 4.96 -6.94
CA PHE A 26 2.43 6.36 -6.76
C PHE A 26 3.31 6.59 -5.52
N ILE A 27 2.89 6.07 -4.36
CA ILE A 27 3.70 6.16 -3.13
C ILE A 27 5.03 5.42 -3.29
N HIS A 28 5.02 4.29 -3.99
CA HIS A 28 6.18 3.47 -4.26
C HIS A 28 7.19 4.15 -5.19
N THR A 29 6.73 4.92 -6.17
CA THR A 29 7.57 5.80 -6.98
C THR A 29 8.34 6.79 -6.11
N ILE A 30 7.66 7.47 -5.17
CA ILE A 30 8.30 8.43 -4.26
C ILE A 30 9.28 7.73 -3.33
N MET A 31 8.92 6.56 -2.80
CA MET A 31 9.77 5.79 -1.88
C MET A 31 11.05 5.28 -2.56
N TYR A 32 10.94 4.75 -3.78
CA TYR A 32 12.14 4.34 -4.53
C TYR A 32 12.99 5.52 -4.99
N PHE A 33 12.37 6.66 -5.30
CA PHE A 33 13.12 7.88 -5.59
C PHE A 33 13.98 8.30 -4.39
N TYR A 34 13.44 8.20 -3.17
CA TYR A 34 14.23 8.41 -1.95
C TYR A 34 15.37 7.40 -1.81
N TYR A 35 15.15 6.12 -2.09
CA TYR A 35 16.22 5.11 -2.05
C TYR A 35 17.31 5.35 -3.10
N PHE A 36 16.93 5.81 -4.29
CA PHE A 36 17.88 6.23 -5.32
C PHE A 36 18.76 7.38 -4.82
N LEU A 37 18.16 8.42 -4.24
CA LEU A 37 18.90 9.53 -3.64
C LEU A 37 19.80 9.08 -2.48
N ALA A 38 19.35 8.13 -1.66
CA ALA A 38 20.14 7.54 -0.59
C ALA A 38 21.35 6.74 -1.10
N ALA A 39 21.25 6.15 -2.28
CA ALA A 39 22.32 5.36 -2.91
C ALA A 39 23.40 6.22 -3.59
N LEU A 40 23.13 7.50 -3.89
CA LEU A 40 24.09 8.44 -4.50
C LEU A 40 25.27 8.81 -3.58
N GLY A 41 25.26 8.34 -2.33
CA GLY A 41 26.40 8.41 -1.43
C GLY A 41 26.19 9.30 -0.20
N PRO A 42 27.20 9.35 0.69
CA PRO A 42 27.11 10.04 1.99
C PRO A 42 26.89 11.55 1.87
N GLN A 43 27.20 12.16 0.72
CA GLN A 43 26.94 13.59 0.47
C GLN A 43 25.45 13.91 0.36
N MET A 44 24.61 12.97 -0.07
CA MET A 44 23.16 13.17 -0.23
C MET A 44 22.37 12.80 1.03
N GLN A 45 22.92 11.95 1.90
CA GLN A 45 22.30 11.54 3.16
C GLN A 45 21.85 12.70 4.09
N PRO A 46 22.58 13.81 4.27
CA PRO A 46 22.12 14.91 5.12
C PRO A 46 20.84 15.58 4.61
N TYR A 47 20.58 15.54 3.29
CA TYR A 47 19.37 16.12 2.70
C TYR A 47 18.13 15.21 2.83
N LEU A 48 18.29 13.98 3.35
CA LEU A 48 17.22 12.96 3.43
C LEU A 48 16.42 12.98 4.74
N TRP A 49 16.38 14.11 5.44
CA TRP A 49 15.63 14.30 6.70
C TRP A 49 14.13 13.95 6.60
N TRP A 50 13.56 14.02 5.39
CA TRP A 50 12.17 13.72 5.10
C TRP A 50 11.76 12.23 5.10
N LYS A 51 12.64 11.31 5.48
CA LYS A 51 12.33 9.86 5.63
C LYS A 51 11.03 9.60 6.40
N ARG A 52 10.80 10.37 7.47
CA ARG A 52 9.62 10.23 8.34
C ARG A 52 8.30 10.55 7.61
N TYR A 53 8.33 11.47 6.65
CA TYR A 53 7.16 11.80 5.83
C TYR A 53 6.82 10.67 4.87
N LEU A 54 7.82 9.96 4.34
CA LEU A 54 7.58 8.78 3.49
C LEU A 54 6.83 7.69 4.26
N THR A 55 7.26 7.38 5.48
CA THR A 55 6.57 6.39 6.33
C THR A 55 5.15 6.84 6.66
N ARG A 56 4.93 8.14 6.95
CA ARG A 56 3.57 8.68 7.15
C ARG A 56 2.70 8.54 5.91
N MET A 57 3.23 8.85 4.72
CA MET A 57 2.50 8.71 3.46
C MET A 57 2.12 7.25 3.21
N GLN A 58 3.00 6.30 3.51
CA GLN A 58 2.69 4.87 3.42
C GLN A 58 1.59 4.45 4.40
N ILE A 59 1.59 4.95 5.64
CA ILE A 59 0.50 4.66 6.60
C ILE A 59 -0.84 5.22 6.10
N ILE A 60 -0.84 6.46 5.60
CA ILE A 60 -2.04 7.10 5.03
C ILE A 60 -2.57 6.28 3.85
N GLN A 61 -1.68 5.77 2.98
CA GLN A 61 -2.06 4.88 1.88
C GLN A 61 -2.87 3.67 2.37
N PHE A 62 -2.43 3.02 3.46
CA PHE A 62 -3.08 1.83 3.98
C PHE A 62 -4.44 2.16 4.59
N VAL A 63 -4.57 3.31 5.25
CA VAL A 63 -5.86 3.79 5.78
C VAL A 63 -6.85 4.06 4.65
N ILE A 64 -6.44 4.75 3.59
CA ILE A 64 -7.30 5.03 2.42
C ILE A 64 -7.75 3.72 1.76
N VAL A 65 -6.82 2.78 1.56
CA VAL A 65 -7.12 1.47 0.97
C VAL A 65 -8.05 0.65 1.87
N LEU A 66 -7.92 0.76 3.20
CA LEU A 66 -8.81 0.09 4.15
C LEU A 66 -10.24 0.65 4.05
N LEU A 67 -10.40 1.97 3.98
CA LEU A 67 -11.70 2.62 3.75
C LEU A 67 -12.31 2.22 2.40
N TRP A 68 -11.49 2.11 1.35
CA TRP A 68 -11.92 1.62 0.04
C TRP A 68 -12.53 0.21 0.13
N TYR A 69 -11.86 -0.71 0.83
CA TYR A 69 -12.39 -2.07 1.03
C TYR A 69 -13.67 -2.10 1.88
N ILE A 70 -13.79 -1.26 2.90
CA ILE A 70 -15.03 -1.13 3.69
C ILE A 70 -16.18 -0.64 2.79
N GLY A 71 -15.93 0.38 1.96
CA GLY A 71 -16.91 0.87 0.99
C GLY A 71 -17.40 -0.22 0.05
N LEU A 72 -16.47 -1.02 -0.50
CA LEU A 72 -16.79 -2.18 -1.34
C LEU A 72 -17.76 -3.17 -0.67
N VAL A 73 -17.57 -3.43 0.62
CA VAL A 73 -18.45 -4.32 1.40
C VAL A 73 -19.83 -3.68 1.61
N CYS A 74 -19.89 -2.39 1.95
CA CYS A 74 -21.14 -1.67 2.17
C CYS A 74 -22.01 -1.57 0.90
N PHE A 75 -21.41 -1.37 -0.27
CA PHE A 75 -22.14 -1.28 -1.54
C PHE A 75 -22.60 -2.63 -2.11
N ASN A 76 -22.36 -3.75 -1.41
CA ASN A 76 -22.81 -5.10 -1.80
C ASN A 76 -22.53 -5.42 -3.28
N CYS A 77 -21.36 -5.02 -3.81
CA CYS A 77 -20.96 -5.42 -5.15
C CYS A 77 -20.87 -6.95 -5.25
N ASP A 78 -21.13 -7.49 -6.44
CA ASP A 78 -21.04 -8.92 -6.81
C ASP A 78 -19.59 -9.44 -6.87
N TYR A 79 -18.80 -9.04 -5.88
CA TYR A 79 -17.39 -9.34 -5.77
C TYR A 79 -17.18 -10.49 -4.79
N PRO A 80 -16.23 -11.41 -5.04
CA PRO A 80 -15.96 -12.52 -4.13
C PRO A 80 -15.55 -12.01 -2.75
N LYS A 81 -16.47 -12.11 -1.78
CA LYS A 81 -16.31 -11.60 -0.41
C LYS A 81 -15.08 -12.20 0.29
N ILE A 82 -14.76 -13.47 0.02
CA ILE A 82 -13.55 -14.14 0.52
C ILE A 82 -12.28 -13.38 0.15
N TYR A 83 -12.20 -12.87 -1.08
CA TYR A 83 -11.05 -12.11 -1.54
C TYR A 83 -10.95 -10.74 -0.83
N ILE A 84 -12.09 -10.08 -0.63
CA ILE A 84 -12.17 -8.81 0.10
C ILE A 84 -11.68 -9.00 1.54
N TYR A 85 -12.15 -10.02 2.25
CA TYR A 85 -11.70 -10.32 3.62
C TYR A 85 -10.20 -10.64 3.68
N TYR A 86 -9.68 -11.41 2.73
CA TYR A 86 -8.24 -11.70 2.65
C TYR A 86 -7.40 -10.43 2.44
N MET A 87 -7.83 -9.54 1.55
CA MET A 87 -7.14 -8.27 1.30
C MET A 87 -7.23 -7.31 2.47
N PHE A 88 -8.38 -7.24 3.13
CA PHE A 88 -8.58 -6.47 4.35
C PHE A 88 -7.62 -6.92 5.48
N ALA A 89 -7.48 -8.23 5.68
CA ALA A 89 -6.54 -8.79 6.65
C ALA A 89 -5.08 -8.43 6.30
N ASN A 90 -4.69 -8.52 5.02
CA ASN A 90 -3.36 -8.13 4.57
C ASN A 90 -3.05 -6.66 4.85
N VAL A 91 -3.96 -5.75 4.47
CA VAL A 91 -3.80 -4.30 4.67
C VAL A 91 -3.67 -3.96 6.15
N THR A 92 -4.49 -4.60 7.00
CA THR A 92 -4.43 -4.43 8.45
C THR A 92 -3.09 -4.88 9.03
N LEU A 93 -2.55 -6.02 8.57
CA LEU A 93 -1.23 -6.50 8.98
C LEU A 93 -0.10 -5.53 8.56
N PHE A 94 -0.15 -4.99 7.34
CA PHE A 94 0.83 -3.99 6.90
C PHE A 94 0.72 -2.69 7.71
N LEU A 95 -0.49 -2.22 7.99
CA LEU A 95 -0.70 -1.04 8.82
C LEU A 95 -0.11 -1.23 10.22
N TYR A 96 -0.29 -2.41 10.82
CA TYR A 96 0.31 -2.74 12.12
C TYR A 96 1.85 -2.72 12.06
N LEU A 97 2.45 -3.41 11.08
CA LEU A 97 3.92 -3.45 10.91
C LEU A 97 4.51 -2.05 10.71
N PHE A 98 3.89 -1.22 9.88
CA PHE A 98 4.34 0.15 9.63
C PHE A 98 4.13 1.06 10.83
N SER A 99 3.06 0.87 11.59
CA SER A 99 2.83 1.61 12.84
C SER A 99 3.87 1.26 13.90
N LEU A 100 4.27 -0.02 13.98
CA LEU A 100 5.35 -0.47 14.84
C LEU A 100 6.70 0.14 14.43
N PHE A 101 6.99 0.17 13.12
CA PHE A 101 8.20 0.81 12.58
C PHE A 101 8.23 2.32 12.79
N TYR A 102 7.08 2.99 12.76
CA TYR A 102 7.00 4.44 12.96
C TYR A 102 7.12 4.86 14.44
N LYS A 103 6.71 3.99 15.37
CA LYS A 103 6.87 4.20 16.82
C LYS A 103 8.28 3.93 17.32
N LYS A 104 9.07 3.15 16.59
CA LYS A 104 10.46 2.80 16.90
C LYS A 104 11.42 3.84 16.33
#